data_AF-A0A1G2IW76-F1
#
_entry.id   AF-A0A1G2IW76-F1
#
_cell.length_a   1.000
_cell.length_b   1.000
_cell.length_c   1.000
_cell.angle_alpha   90.00
_cell.angle_beta   90.00
_cell.angle_gamma   90.00
#
_symmetry.space_group_name_H-M   'P 1'
#
loop_
_entity.id
_entity.type
_entity.pdbx_description
1 polymer ?
#
loop_
_entity_poly.entity_id
_entity_poly.type
_entity_poly.pdbx_seq_one_letter_code
_entity_poly.pdbx_strand_id
1 'polypeptide(L)'
;MNKTRGFTIIEAIVVVSIFNVLMFALIAMLLNIFQAPKAETAAINQIDQARAVSNKFITEIRSAISCAGGASPIESATDNQVIFCIDSRRLDINPQLDIDKIRYYVTGSVLYKGVTSPSFNGSGYVYTSAEQIKAVLSNLDTISNDPIFYYYSNTYDGSGNPMPQPITAMASVQFIKISLPIVKQKLNPASSEEKLAGWSYRKKITIDTANVDTDLTYFPLYVKIANDAEIGSSAQSDGDDIRFTLADGTTLLDYEKESWVGGGGNPVTANFWVKVPVISGSTDTDIYVYYGNIDAEDDQDAINVWNGNFASVWHLKETGSATVGDYKDSTNNANNSTSTISQPVVTSSGKIAMAENFSSQYILVPHSNSIATSNVSVSLWVKTSDLVGDRVMLSKGTGANRSYWFYENNGLRFYMRNASSSNIPEGSIANNNWHYVVGTFDGTNLRIYLDGVAQGSPLSASSVSDSGENLGINAYGNGSYSGGVKVLDEVRISNTARSAQWIKFEYYNMNEADAELNFSTEETVEAGSFIEQAMKNTFTITAGATIRSLRSANGLGQ
;
A
#
# COMPACT_ATOMS: atom_id res chain seq x y z
N MET A 1 48.78 45.68 -11.97
CA MET A 1 48.75 44.20 -12.04
C MET A 1 47.74 43.68 -11.04
N ASN A 2 46.50 43.45 -11.46
CA ASN A 2 45.51 42.76 -10.63
C ASN A 2 45.76 41.26 -10.74
N LYS A 3 46.27 40.65 -9.66
CA LYS A 3 46.34 39.18 -9.55
C LYS A 3 44.92 38.65 -9.35
N THR A 4 44.30 38.16 -10.41
CA THR A 4 43.12 37.30 -10.31
C THR A 4 43.54 36.02 -9.59
N ARG A 5 43.11 35.87 -8.33
CA ARG A 5 43.32 34.64 -7.56
C ARG A 5 42.41 33.57 -8.15
N GLY A 6 43.00 32.52 -8.71
CA GLY A 6 42.26 31.36 -9.21
C GLY A 6 41.67 30.55 -8.06
N PHE A 7 40.58 29.84 -8.35
CA PHE A 7 39.91 28.92 -7.43
C PHE A 7 40.86 27.80 -7.01
N THR A 8 40.89 27.50 -5.71
CA THR A 8 41.63 26.33 -5.20
C THR A 8 40.82 25.05 -5.40
N ILE A 9 41.52 23.91 -5.49
CA ILE A 9 40.88 22.59 -5.63
C ILE A 9 39.94 22.30 -4.45
N ILE A 10 40.28 22.77 -3.24
CA ILE A 10 39.45 22.63 -2.04
C ILE A 10 38.15 23.42 -2.18
N GLU A 11 38.20 24.65 -2.68
CA GLU A 11 36.98 25.45 -2.92
C GLU A 11 36.10 24.81 -3.99
N ALA A 12 36.68 24.19 -5.03
CA ALA A 12 35.92 23.45 -6.04
C ALA A 12 35.21 22.22 -5.46
N ILE A 13 35.87 21.47 -4.58
CA ILE A 13 35.27 20.31 -3.90
C ILE A 13 34.11 20.74 -3.02
N VAL A 14 34.28 21.79 -2.21
CA VAL A 14 33.22 22.31 -1.33
C VAL A 14 32.01 22.78 -2.12
N VAL A 15 32.22 23.48 -3.24
CA VAL A 15 31.12 23.92 -4.11
C VAL A 15 30.35 22.74 -4.71
N VAL A 16 31.05 21.68 -5.13
CA VAL A 16 30.41 20.46 -5.66
C VAL A 16 29.63 19.73 -4.56
N SER A 17 30.16 19.65 -3.33
CA SER A 17 29.44 19.05 -2.19
C SER A 17 28.14 19.78 -1.88
N ILE A 18 28.20 21.12 -1.80
CA ILE A 18 27.02 21.96 -1.54
C ILE A 18 25.99 21.80 -2.67
N PHE A 19 26.45 21.78 -3.93
CA PHE A 19 25.58 21.61 -5.08
C PHE A 19 24.84 20.26 -5.07
N ASN A 20 25.53 19.17 -4.69
CA ASN A 20 24.90 17.85 -4.59
C ASN A 20 23.84 17.78 -3.49
N VAL A 21 24.09 18.38 -2.32
CA VAL A 21 23.10 18.44 -1.23
C VAL A 21 21.85 19.22 -1.66
N LEU A 22 22.04 20.36 -2.33
CA LEU A 22 20.93 21.17 -2.84
C LEU A 22 20.12 20.44 -3.91
N MET A 23 20.78 19.70 -4.81
CA MET A 23 20.09 18.93 -5.85
C MET A 23 19.30 17.76 -5.26
N PHE A 24 19.83 17.09 -4.23
CA PHE A 24 19.12 16.03 -3.52
C PHE A 24 17.86 16.56 -2.82
N ALA A 25 17.96 17.71 -2.15
CA ALA A 25 16.81 18.38 -1.52
C ALA A 25 15.75 18.78 -2.57
N LEU A 26 16.17 19.27 -3.74
CA LEU A 26 15.27 19.62 -4.83
C LEU A 26 14.54 18.40 -5.40
N ILE A 27 15.24 17.29 -5.59
CA ILE A 27 14.65 16.03 -6.08
C ILE A 27 13.66 15.46 -5.06
N ALA A 28 14.00 15.48 -3.76
CA ALA A 28 13.08 15.06 -2.69
C ALA A 28 11.81 15.92 -2.67
N MET A 29 11.94 17.24 -2.83
CA MET A 29 10.80 18.17 -2.92
C MET A 29 9.94 17.90 -4.17
N LEU A 30 10.56 17.66 -5.33
CA LEU A 30 9.84 17.34 -6.57
C LEU A 30 9.08 16.01 -6.45
N LEU A 31 9.71 14.97 -5.90
CA LEU A 31 9.05 13.68 -5.67
C LEU A 31 7.85 13.83 -4.72
N ASN A 32 7.95 14.66 -3.70
CA ASN A 32 6.84 14.93 -2.78
C ASN A 32 5.66 15.65 -3.48
N ILE A 33 5.95 16.58 -4.41
CA ILE A 33 4.92 17.27 -5.19
C ILE A 33 4.22 16.32 -6.17
N PHE A 34 4.93 15.38 -6.79
CA PHE A 34 4.34 14.48 -7.79
C PHE A 34 3.55 13.30 -7.18
N GLN A 35 3.70 13.00 -5.90
CA GLN A 35 2.86 12.01 -5.20
C GLN A 35 1.53 12.58 -4.67
N ALA A 36 1.35 13.90 -4.70
CA ALA A 36 0.17 14.58 -4.16
C ALA A 36 -1.20 14.41 -4.89
N PRO A 37 -1.35 13.93 -6.15
CA PRO A 37 -2.63 14.14 -6.85
C PRO A 37 -3.70 13.03 -6.66
N LYS A 38 -3.48 11.97 -5.86
CA LYS A 38 -4.51 10.92 -5.68
C LYS A 38 -5.53 11.25 -4.58
N ALA A 39 -5.13 11.92 -3.49
CA ALA A 39 -6.01 12.23 -2.37
C ALA A 39 -6.91 13.47 -2.61
N GLU A 40 -6.44 14.44 -3.41
CA GLU A 40 -7.12 15.73 -3.61
C GLU A 40 -8.41 15.62 -4.47
N THR A 41 -8.47 14.65 -5.39
CA THR A 41 -9.63 14.45 -6.27
C THR A 41 -10.84 13.85 -5.53
N ALA A 42 -10.63 13.06 -4.47
CA ALA A 42 -11.70 12.40 -3.72
C ALA A 42 -12.44 13.36 -2.76
N ALA A 43 -11.73 14.28 -2.12
CA ALA A 43 -12.31 15.25 -1.17
C ALA A 43 -13.17 16.32 -1.87
N ILE A 44 -12.77 16.77 -3.07
CA ILE A 44 -13.56 17.72 -3.88
C ILE A 44 -14.91 17.11 -4.27
N ASN A 45 -14.94 15.83 -4.65
CA ASN A 45 -16.16 15.13 -5.05
C ASN A 45 -17.20 15.02 -3.91
N GLN A 46 -16.79 14.88 -2.65
CA GLN A 46 -17.73 14.76 -1.52
C GLN A 46 -18.40 16.09 -1.16
N ILE A 47 -17.67 17.22 -1.22
CA ILE A 47 -18.25 18.55 -1.00
C ILE A 47 -19.29 18.87 -2.08
N ASP A 48 -18.99 18.55 -3.34
CA ASP A 48 -19.94 18.75 -4.44
C ASP A 48 -21.17 17.84 -4.34
N GLN A 49 -21.01 16.59 -3.89
CA GLN A 49 -22.12 15.70 -3.58
C GLN A 49 -23.01 16.27 -2.47
N ALA A 50 -22.45 16.73 -1.36
CA ALA A 50 -23.24 17.29 -0.26
C ALA A 50 -23.95 18.60 -0.62
N ARG A 51 -23.35 19.44 -1.49
CA ARG A 51 -24.04 20.60 -2.10
C ARG A 51 -25.21 20.14 -2.97
N ALA A 52 -25.00 19.13 -3.81
CA ALA A 52 -26.05 18.58 -4.67
C ALA A 52 -27.21 18.01 -3.83
N VAL A 53 -26.91 17.27 -2.76
CA VAL A 53 -27.89 16.73 -1.81
C VAL A 53 -28.65 17.84 -1.09
N SER A 54 -27.96 18.86 -0.58
CA SER A 54 -28.58 20.03 0.07
C SER A 54 -29.53 20.76 -0.88
N ASN A 55 -29.11 20.99 -2.13
CA ASN A 55 -29.94 21.63 -3.15
C ASN A 55 -31.15 20.78 -3.52
N LYS A 56 -30.98 19.46 -3.61
CA LYS A 56 -32.06 18.52 -3.89
C LYS A 56 -33.07 18.50 -2.74
N PHE A 57 -32.60 18.41 -1.50
CA PHE A 57 -33.42 18.49 -0.29
C PHE A 57 -34.24 19.79 -0.24
N ILE A 58 -33.59 20.95 -0.47
CA ILE A 58 -34.28 22.25 -0.54
C ILE A 58 -35.39 22.23 -1.59
N THR A 59 -35.11 21.69 -2.76
CA THR A 59 -36.09 21.63 -3.86
C THR A 59 -37.30 20.79 -3.48
N GLU A 60 -37.06 19.63 -2.87
CA GLU A 60 -38.11 18.69 -2.47
C GLU A 60 -38.95 19.24 -1.30
N ILE A 61 -38.33 19.81 -0.28
CA ILE A 61 -39.07 20.34 0.87
C ILE A 61 -39.90 21.58 0.51
N ARG A 62 -39.44 22.40 -0.46
CA ARG A 62 -40.23 23.52 -1.01
C ARG A 62 -41.48 23.05 -1.74
N SER A 63 -41.45 21.82 -2.29
CA SER A 63 -42.60 21.18 -2.94
C SER A 63 -43.44 20.32 -1.99
N ALA A 64 -43.21 20.39 -0.68
CA ALA A 64 -43.96 19.59 0.27
C ALA A 64 -45.46 19.91 0.24
N ILE A 65 -46.29 18.88 0.23
CA ILE A 65 -47.75 18.93 0.19
C ILE A 65 -48.33 17.94 1.21
N SER A 66 -49.60 18.12 1.59
CA SER A 66 -50.32 17.16 2.44
C SER A 66 -50.26 15.75 1.85
N CYS A 67 -49.88 14.79 2.69
CA CYS A 67 -49.84 13.38 2.31
C CYS A 67 -51.22 12.87 1.91
N ALA A 68 -51.23 11.79 1.13
CA ALA A 68 -52.47 11.10 0.78
C ALA A 68 -53.23 10.66 2.05
N GLY A 69 -54.54 10.92 2.10
CA GLY A 69 -55.38 10.68 3.29
C GLY A 69 -55.56 11.87 4.24
N GLY A 70 -55.06 13.07 3.89
CA GLY A 70 -55.33 14.32 4.62
C GLY A 70 -54.40 14.60 5.80
N ALA A 71 -53.29 13.87 5.92
CA ALA A 71 -52.29 14.11 6.94
C ALA A 71 -51.48 15.40 6.65
N SER A 72 -50.86 15.94 7.70
CA SER A 72 -50.02 17.14 7.60
C SER A 72 -48.87 16.92 6.60
N PRO A 73 -48.37 17.99 5.93
CA PRO A 73 -47.27 17.86 4.96
C PRO A 73 -45.98 17.25 5.53
N ILE A 74 -45.77 17.39 6.85
CA ILE A 74 -44.69 16.77 7.62
C ILE A 74 -45.31 15.73 8.55
N GLU A 75 -44.79 14.51 8.47
CA GLU A 75 -45.22 13.36 9.29
C GLU A 75 -44.26 13.10 10.45
N SER A 76 -42.97 13.37 10.26
CA SER A 76 -41.93 13.20 11.28
C SER A 76 -40.89 14.31 11.16
N ALA A 77 -40.49 14.86 12.30
CA ALA A 77 -39.48 15.91 12.42
C ALA A 77 -38.62 15.67 13.67
N THR A 78 -37.51 14.97 13.50
CA THR A 78 -36.55 14.63 14.56
C THR A 78 -35.15 15.09 14.17
N ASP A 79 -34.19 15.10 15.10
CA ASP A 79 -32.84 15.61 14.82
C ASP A 79 -32.12 14.90 13.67
N ASN A 80 -32.41 13.60 13.46
CA ASN A 80 -31.73 12.75 12.49
C ASN A 80 -32.68 12.16 11.43
N GLN A 81 -33.93 12.61 11.39
CA GLN A 81 -34.90 12.15 10.40
C GLN A 81 -35.99 13.19 10.16
N VAL A 82 -36.34 13.37 8.88
CA VAL A 82 -37.54 14.10 8.45
C VAL A 82 -38.33 13.26 7.45
N ILE A 83 -39.66 13.23 7.63
CA ILE A 83 -40.60 12.60 6.70
C ILE A 83 -41.62 13.65 6.24
N PHE A 84 -41.75 13.80 4.92
CA PHE A 84 -42.70 14.72 4.30
C PHE A 84 -43.20 14.15 2.97
N CYS A 85 -44.31 14.67 2.48
CA CYS A 85 -44.88 14.24 1.22
C CYS A 85 -44.68 15.30 0.14
N ILE A 86 -44.43 14.87 -1.10
CA ILE A 86 -44.30 15.74 -2.26
C ILE A 86 -45.23 15.28 -3.37
N ASP A 87 -45.67 16.24 -4.18
CA ASP A 87 -46.33 15.93 -5.46
C ASP A 87 -45.24 15.54 -6.46
N SER A 88 -45.15 14.26 -6.79
CA SER A 88 -44.10 13.70 -7.64
C SER A 88 -44.52 13.56 -9.10
N ARG A 89 -45.68 14.14 -9.50
CA ARG A 89 -46.22 14.12 -10.88
C ARG A 89 -45.10 14.14 -11.91
N ARG A 90 -44.77 12.95 -12.39
CA ARG A 90 -43.89 12.74 -13.53
C ARG A 90 -44.67 13.17 -14.75
N LEU A 91 -44.04 13.94 -15.63
CA LEU A 91 -44.65 14.38 -16.89
C LEU A 91 -44.94 13.23 -17.88
N ASP A 92 -44.74 11.96 -17.50
CA ASP A 92 -44.83 10.82 -18.42
C ASP A 92 -45.57 9.56 -17.91
N ILE A 93 -46.08 9.44 -16.67
CA ILE A 93 -46.80 8.20 -16.27
C ILE A 93 -47.96 8.49 -15.27
N ASN A 94 -49.20 8.34 -15.76
CA ASN A 94 -50.49 8.15 -15.06
C ASN A 94 -51.09 9.35 -14.24
N PRO A 95 -52.34 9.81 -14.49
CA PRO A 95 -52.88 11.05 -13.89
C PRO A 95 -53.51 10.91 -12.49
N GLN A 96 -53.21 9.85 -11.72
CA GLN A 96 -53.90 9.54 -10.47
C GLN A 96 -53.00 9.75 -9.24
N LEU A 97 -52.97 10.98 -8.71
CA LEU A 97 -52.46 11.35 -7.37
C LEU A 97 -51.12 10.69 -6.96
N ASP A 98 -50.04 11.04 -7.66
CA ASP A 98 -48.67 10.66 -7.29
C ASP A 98 -48.13 11.55 -6.16
N ILE A 99 -48.59 11.34 -4.93
CA ILE A 99 -48.03 12.02 -3.75
C ILE A 99 -47.08 11.06 -3.04
N ASP A 100 -45.80 11.10 -3.40
CA ASP A 100 -44.76 10.26 -2.78
C ASP A 100 -44.40 10.74 -1.38
N LYS A 101 -44.21 9.79 -0.46
CA LYS A 101 -43.63 10.03 0.86
C LYS A 101 -42.10 9.96 0.77
N ILE A 102 -41.43 11.02 1.19
CA ILE A 102 -39.98 11.16 1.20
C ILE A 102 -39.49 11.09 2.65
N ARG A 103 -38.50 10.24 2.90
CA ARG A 103 -37.85 10.11 4.20
C ARG A 103 -36.36 10.37 4.04
N TYR A 104 -35.85 11.41 4.69
CA TYR A 104 -34.41 11.54 4.89
C TYR A 104 -34.07 11.09 6.30
N TYR A 105 -33.10 10.21 6.45
CA TYR A 105 -32.69 9.70 7.76
C TYR A 105 -31.21 9.30 7.78
N VAL A 106 -30.62 9.35 8.96
CA VAL A 106 -29.20 9.03 9.17
C VAL A 106 -29.08 7.71 9.92
N THR A 107 -28.19 6.84 9.43
CA THR A 107 -27.76 5.63 10.11
C THR A 107 -26.25 5.54 10.01
N GLY A 108 -25.56 5.43 11.15
CA GLY A 108 -24.09 5.48 11.21
C GLY A 108 -23.59 6.83 10.70
N SER A 109 -22.74 6.82 9.66
CA SER A 109 -22.18 8.01 9.00
C SER A 109 -22.83 8.33 7.64
N VAL A 110 -23.99 7.72 7.33
CA VAL A 110 -24.62 7.81 6.01
C VAL A 110 -26.02 8.42 6.12
N LEU A 111 -26.30 9.41 5.25
CA LEU A 111 -27.63 9.94 5.00
C LEU A 111 -28.29 9.13 3.88
N TYR A 112 -29.47 8.60 4.18
CA TYR A 112 -30.32 7.89 3.26
C TYR A 112 -31.52 8.73 2.85
N LYS A 113 -31.99 8.51 1.63
CA LYS A 113 -33.29 8.95 1.14
C LYS A 113 -34.15 7.73 0.83
N GLY A 114 -35.27 7.62 1.51
CA GLY A 114 -36.36 6.70 1.23
C GLY A 114 -37.47 7.37 0.42
N VAL A 115 -38.07 6.63 -0.50
CA VAL A 115 -39.27 7.03 -1.27
C VAL A 115 -40.31 5.92 -1.17
N THR A 116 -41.52 6.28 -0.75
CA THR A 116 -42.66 5.36 -0.68
C THR A 116 -43.83 5.94 -1.46
N SER A 117 -44.21 5.26 -2.54
CA SER A 117 -45.38 5.64 -3.33
C SER A 117 -46.68 5.11 -2.71
N PRO A 118 -47.76 5.92 -2.73
CA PRO A 118 -49.04 5.51 -2.16
C PRO A 118 -49.70 4.42 -3.02
N SER A 119 -50.43 3.52 -2.36
CA SER A 119 -51.25 2.50 -2.99
C SER A 119 -52.71 2.68 -2.58
N PHE A 120 -53.65 2.46 -3.49
CA PHE A 120 -55.08 2.55 -3.18
C PHE A 120 -55.56 1.25 -2.55
N ASN A 121 -56.16 1.31 -1.36
CA ASN A 121 -56.62 0.12 -0.61
C ASN A 121 -58.14 -0.12 -0.67
N GLY A 122 -58.86 0.57 -1.55
CA GLY A 122 -60.32 0.46 -1.69
C GLY A 122 -61.12 1.48 -0.87
N SER A 123 -60.55 2.09 0.17
CA SER A 123 -61.19 3.15 0.97
C SER A 123 -60.41 4.46 1.00
N GLY A 124 -59.18 4.46 0.45
CA GLY A 124 -58.32 5.62 0.32
C GLY A 124 -56.93 5.23 -0.15
N TYR A 125 -56.05 6.21 -0.25
CA TYR A 125 -54.64 6.00 -0.52
C TYR A 125 -53.87 5.81 0.79
N VAL A 126 -53.02 4.78 0.85
CA VAL A 126 -52.17 4.42 2.00
C VAL A 126 -50.74 4.14 1.54
N TYR A 127 -49.77 4.32 2.43
CA TYR A 127 -48.35 4.08 2.13
C TYR A 127 -47.89 2.69 2.61
N THR A 128 -48.42 1.64 1.99
CA THR A 128 -48.09 0.23 2.34
C THR A 128 -47.05 -0.40 1.40
N SER A 129 -46.66 0.30 0.33
CA SER A 129 -45.63 -0.13 -0.62
C SER A 129 -44.25 -0.21 0.04
N ALA A 130 -43.38 -1.09 -0.48
CA ALA A 130 -41.99 -1.18 -0.01
C ALA A 130 -41.22 0.13 -0.28
N GLU A 131 -40.62 0.69 0.77
CA GLU A 131 -39.79 1.91 0.70
C GLU A 131 -38.55 1.67 -0.17
N GLN A 132 -38.33 2.52 -1.17
CA GLN A 132 -37.14 2.50 -2.01
C GLN A 132 -36.06 3.37 -1.37
N ILE A 133 -34.97 2.75 -0.92
CA ILE A 133 -33.91 3.42 -0.13
C ILE A 133 -32.66 3.61 -0.99
N LYS A 134 -32.10 4.82 -0.95
CA LYS A 134 -30.82 5.15 -1.58
C LYS A 134 -29.92 5.91 -0.61
N ALA A 135 -28.67 5.51 -0.49
CA ALA A 135 -27.64 6.33 0.16
C ALA A 135 -27.39 7.58 -0.69
N VAL A 136 -27.57 8.76 -0.11
CA VAL A 136 -27.44 10.04 -0.83
C VAL A 136 -26.18 10.81 -0.44
N LEU A 137 -25.66 10.60 0.77
CA LEU A 137 -24.41 11.17 1.23
C LEU A 137 -23.77 10.25 2.28
N SER A 138 -22.47 10.01 2.17
CA SER A 138 -21.66 9.29 3.17
C SER A 138 -20.69 10.24 3.90
N ASN A 139 -20.03 9.73 4.94
CA ASN A 139 -19.02 10.46 5.74
C ASN A 139 -19.57 11.66 6.50
N LEU A 140 -20.81 11.57 6.98
CA LEU A 140 -21.33 12.51 7.96
C LEU A 140 -20.65 12.33 9.31
N ASP A 141 -20.25 13.46 9.90
CA ASP A 141 -19.80 13.52 11.28
C ASP A 141 -21.02 13.42 12.20
N THR A 142 -21.29 12.22 12.68
CA THR A 142 -22.39 11.95 13.63
C THR A 142 -21.91 11.80 15.07
N ILE A 143 -20.59 11.94 15.30
CA ILE A 143 -19.95 11.78 16.62
C ILE A 143 -20.13 13.04 17.47
N SER A 144 -20.25 14.22 16.85
CA SER A 144 -20.50 15.47 17.56
C SER A 144 -21.89 15.54 18.22
N ASN A 145 -22.79 14.59 17.92
CA ASN A 145 -24.21 14.60 18.31
C ASN A 145 -24.96 15.87 17.89
N ASP A 146 -24.45 16.62 16.91
CA ASP A 146 -25.14 17.78 16.37
C ASP A 146 -26.34 17.33 15.50
N PRO A 147 -27.53 17.94 15.64
CA PRO A 147 -28.67 17.64 14.80
C PRO A 147 -28.38 17.88 13.31
N ILE A 148 -28.84 16.97 12.45
CA ILE A 148 -28.78 17.13 11.00
C ILE A 148 -29.93 17.97 10.49
N PHE A 149 -31.10 17.85 11.12
CA PHE A 149 -32.30 18.63 10.79
C PHE A 149 -32.67 19.57 11.93
N TYR A 150 -32.83 20.84 11.59
CA TYR A 150 -33.34 21.87 12.50
C TYR A 150 -34.65 22.42 11.99
N TYR A 151 -35.59 22.64 12.90
CA TYR A 151 -36.96 23.05 12.59
C TYR A 151 -37.26 24.39 13.24
N TYR A 152 -37.96 25.26 12.52
CA TYR A 152 -38.35 26.57 13.02
C TYR A 152 -39.80 26.89 12.66
N SER A 153 -40.42 27.70 13.53
CA SER A 153 -41.79 28.18 13.34
C SER A 153 -41.88 29.34 12.35
N ASN A 154 -43.10 29.80 12.10
CA ASN A 154 -43.40 30.98 11.29
C ASN A 154 -42.83 32.30 11.83
N THR A 155 -42.30 32.33 13.06
CA THR A 155 -41.68 33.51 13.67
C THR A 155 -40.18 33.59 13.41
N TYR A 156 -39.59 32.63 12.68
CA TYR A 156 -38.18 32.65 12.34
C TYR A 156 -37.86 33.72 11.30
N ASP A 157 -37.02 34.68 11.67
CA ASP A 157 -36.61 35.81 10.82
C ASP A 157 -35.21 35.63 10.20
N GLY A 158 -34.63 34.43 10.34
CA GLY A 158 -33.23 34.15 9.99
C GLY A 158 -32.29 34.15 11.19
N SER A 159 -32.78 34.51 12.38
CA SER A 159 -32.08 34.43 13.65
C SER A 159 -32.96 33.77 14.73
N GLY A 160 -32.34 33.10 15.71
CA GLY A 160 -33.05 32.44 16.81
C GLY A 160 -32.82 30.93 16.91
N ASN A 161 -33.20 30.36 18.06
CA ASN A 161 -32.99 28.96 18.36
C ASN A 161 -34.00 28.07 17.61
N PRO A 162 -33.61 26.84 17.23
CA PRO A 162 -34.53 25.85 16.66
C PRO A 162 -35.59 25.45 17.68
N MET A 163 -36.70 24.91 17.18
CA MET A 163 -37.74 24.30 18.01
C MET A 163 -37.14 23.13 18.81
N PRO A 164 -37.48 23.00 20.12
CA PRO A 164 -37.00 21.88 20.93
C PRO A 164 -37.63 20.56 20.49
N GLN A 165 -36.87 19.47 20.62
CA GLN A 165 -37.36 18.10 20.41
C GLN A 165 -37.97 17.52 21.70
N PRO A 166 -38.92 16.57 21.60
CA PRO A 166 -39.61 16.15 20.38
C PRO A 166 -40.64 17.21 19.95
N ILE A 167 -40.73 17.49 18.66
CA ILE A 167 -41.76 18.38 18.15
C ILE A 167 -43.11 17.67 18.24
N THR A 168 -44.08 18.27 18.92
CA THR A 168 -45.44 17.71 19.07
C THR A 168 -46.47 18.38 18.16
N ALA A 169 -46.21 19.62 17.73
CA ALA A 169 -47.07 20.40 16.85
C ALA A 169 -46.48 20.52 15.43
N MET A 170 -46.53 19.45 14.64
CA MET A 170 -45.93 19.40 13.28
C MET A 170 -46.43 20.53 12.36
N ALA A 171 -47.68 20.96 12.51
CA ALA A 171 -48.27 22.06 11.73
C ALA A 171 -47.62 23.42 11.97
N SER A 172 -46.86 23.58 13.06
CA SER A 172 -46.14 24.82 13.38
C SER A 172 -44.77 24.92 12.71
N VAL A 173 -44.23 23.82 12.17
CA VAL A 173 -42.96 23.81 11.44
C VAL A 173 -43.15 24.48 10.08
N GLN A 174 -42.45 25.60 9.84
CA GLN A 174 -42.51 26.32 8.57
C GLN A 174 -41.15 26.46 7.87
N PHE A 175 -40.05 26.31 8.62
CA PHE A 175 -38.71 26.31 8.06
C PHE A 175 -37.97 25.07 8.52
N ILE A 176 -37.29 24.44 7.57
CA ILE A 176 -36.39 23.31 7.85
C ILE A 176 -35.02 23.66 7.32
N LYS A 177 -34.03 23.50 8.18
CA LYS A 177 -32.61 23.65 7.87
C LYS A 177 -31.96 22.28 7.94
N ILE A 178 -31.26 21.90 6.89
CA ILE A 178 -30.37 20.75 6.87
C ILE A 178 -28.94 21.25 7.11
N SER A 179 -28.25 20.59 8.02
CA SER A 179 -26.84 20.82 8.34
C SER A 179 -26.10 19.51 8.09
N LEU A 180 -25.20 19.51 7.12
CA LEU A 180 -24.42 18.35 6.74
C LEU A 180 -22.97 18.58 7.19
N PRO A 181 -22.60 18.17 8.40
CA PRO A 181 -21.21 18.17 8.84
C PRO A 181 -20.51 17.01 8.14
N ILE A 182 -19.63 17.34 7.20
CA ILE A 182 -18.84 16.34 6.48
C ILE A 182 -17.49 16.27 7.17
N VAL A 183 -17.10 15.06 7.57
CA VAL A 183 -15.71 14.82 7.97
C VAL A 183 -14.86 15.08 6.73
N LYS A 184 -14.01 16.11 6.73
CA LYS A 184 -13.00 16.21 5.67
C LYS A 184 -12.14 14.96 5.80
N GLN A 185 -12.18 14.10 4.79
CA GLN A 185 -11.08 13.17 4.59
C GLN A 185 -9.83 14.05 4.48
N LYS A 186 -8.86 13.85 5.39
CA LYS A 186 -7.65 14.69 5.40
C LYS A 186 -7.07 14.73 3.99
N LEU A 187 -6.78 15.94 3.53
CA LEU A 187 -6.02 16.22 2.30
C LEU A 187 -4.53 15.87 2.45
N ASN A 188 -4.14 15.28 3.58
CA ASN A 188 -2.88 14.58 3.70
C ASN A 188 -3.16 13.08 3.48
N PRO A 189 -2.25 12.31 2.86
CA PRO A 189 -2.21 10.87 3.14
C PRO A 189 -2.32 10.76 4.67
N ALA A 190 -3.23 9.92 5.17
CA ALA A 190 -3.48 9.76 6.60
C ALA A 190 -2.14 9.92 7.33
N SER A 191 -2.04 10.94 8.21
CA SER A 191 -0.78 11.15 8.93
C SER A 191 -0.40 9.79 9.49
N SER A 192 0.86 9.40 9.46
CA SER A 192 1.22 8.02 9.81
C SER A 192 0.73 7.64 11.24
N GLU A 193 0.50 8.65 12.09
CA GLU A 193 -0.25 8.62 13.36
C GLU A 193 -1.74 8.17 13.29
N GLU A 194 -2.50 8.51 12.24
CA GLU A 194 -3.88 8.04 12.01
C GLU A 194 -3.94 6.61 11.48
N LYS A 195 -2.96 6.20 10.65
CA LYS A 195 -2.86 4.81 10.20
C LYS A 195 -2.51 3.86 11.36
N LEU A 196 -1.91 4.39 12.43
CA LEU A 196 -1.59 3.67 13.66
C LEU A 196 -2.68 3.81 14.74
N ALA A 197 -3.83 4.42 14.44
CA ALA A 197 -4.97 4.41 15.34
C ALA A 197 -5.58 3.00 15.46
N GLY A 198 -5.93 2.59 16.69
CA GLY A 198 -6.50 1.26 16.96
C GLY A 198 -5.49 0.13 17.13
N TRP A 199 -4.19 0.42 17.03
CA TRP A 199 -3.12 -0.53 17.29
C TRP A 199 -2.85 -0.62 18.79
N SER A 200 -2.90 -1.83 19.33
CA SER A 200 -2.85 -2.06 20.78
C SER A 200 -1.44 -2.32 21.30
N TYR A 201 -0.57 -2.89 20.45
CA TYR A 201 0.74 -3.37 20.85
C TYR A 201 1.81 -3.03 19.82
N ARG A 202 3.05 -2.93 20.30
CA ARG A 202 4.23 -2.86 19.45
C ARG A 202 5.43 -3.52 20.11
N LYS A 203 6.43 -3.87 19.30
CA LYS A 203 7.77 -4.25 19.76
C LYS A 203 8.81 -3.40 19.03
N LYS A 204 9.84 -2.99 19.75
CA LYS A 204 11.00 -2.34 19.15
C LYS A 204 11.91 -3.40 18.54
N ILE A 205 12.45 -3.10 17.37
CA ILE A 205 13.49 -3.90 16.70
C ILE A 205 14.71 -2.99 16.57
N THR A 206 15.80 -3.39 17.21
CA THR A 206 17.08 -2.66 17.19
C THR A 206 18.06 -3.37 16.25
N ILE A 207 18.56 -2.64 15.26
CA ILE A 207 19.69 -3.01 14.42
C ILE A 207 20.96 -2.43 15.06
N ASP A 208 21.84 -3.31 15.52
CA ASP A 208 23.10 -2.94 16.19
C ASP A 208 24.12 -2.43 15.18
N THR A 209 24.69 -1.25 15.47
CA THR A 209 25.78 -0.68 14.67
C THR A 209 27.01 -1.54 14.54
N ALA A 210 27.27 -2.42 15.51
CA ALA A 210 28.42 -3.31 15.49
C ALA A 210 28.44 -4.21 14.24
N ASN A 211 27.27 -4.44 13.62
CA ASN A 211 27.13 -5.27 12.43
C ASN A 211 27.05 -4.44 11.13
N VAL A 212 27.03 -3.11 11.21
CA VAL A 212 26.82 -2.19 10.09
C VAL A 212 28.10 -1.38 9.80
N ASP A 213 28.84 -1.77 8.76
CA ASP A 213 30.14 -1.16 8.44
C ASP A 213 30.05 0.30 7.90
N THR A 214 28.90 0.70 7.36
CA THR A 214 28.64 2.04 6.79
C THR A 214 27.14 2.29 6.69
N ASP A 215 26.74 3.56 6.60
CA ASP A 215 25.34 3.91 6.38
C ASP A 215 24.78 3.23 5.12
N LEU A 216 23.67 2.51 5.29
CA LEU A 216 22.95 1.83 4.23
C LEU A 216 21.63 2.57 3.97
N THR A 217 21.48 3.13 2.78
CA THR A 217 20.28 3.90 2.41
C THR A 217 19.25 3.05 1.66
N TYR A 218 17.97 3.24 1.98
CA TYR A 218 16.83 2.54 1.36
C TYR A 218 17.04 1.02 1.33
N PHE A 219 17.43 0.47 2.46
CA PHE A 219 17.78 -0.94 2.62
C PHE A 219 16.52 -1.79 2.83
N PRO A 220 16.27 -2.85 2.04
CA PRO A 220 15.19 -3.80 2.27
C PRO A 220 15.60 -4.77 3.39
N LEU A 221 15.36 -4.36 4.64
CA LEU A 221 15.72 -5.14 5.82
C LEU A 221 14.86 -6.40 5.89
N TYR A 222 15.50 -7.56 6.00
CA TYR A 222 14.83 -8.81 6.30
C TYR A 222 14.48 -8.85 7.78
N VAL A 223 13.18 -8.85 8.10
CA VAL A 223 12.67 -8.98 9.46
C VAL A 223 12.05 -10.36 9.64
N LYS A 224 12.67 -11.16 10.51
CA LYS A 224 12.22 -12.50 10.85
C LYS A 224 11.58 -12.49 12.24
N ILE A 225 10.34 -12.97 12.33
CA ILE A 225 9.64 -13.23 13.57
C ILE A 225 9.64 -14.74 13.78
N ALA A 226 10.29 -15.21 14.85
CA ALA A 226 10.51 -16.64 15.09
C ALA A 226 9.69 -17.14 16.28
N ASN A 227 8.56 -17.78 16.00
CA ASN A 227 7.69 -18.41 17.02
C ASN A 227 7.32 -17.45 18.18
N ASP A 228 6.92 -16.23 17.85
CA ASP A 228 6.61 -15.17 18.82
C ASP A 228 5.19 -15.31 19.36
N ALA A 229 5.08 -15.62 20.66
CA ALA A 229 3.81 -15.83 21.33
C ALA A 229 3.06 -14.53 21.65
N GLU A 230 3.78 -13.43 21.90
CA GLU A 230 3.16 -12.13 22.23
C GLU A 230 2.46 -11.58 20.98
N ILE A 231 3.17 -11.53 19.85
CA ILE A 231 2.58 -11.13 18.56
C ILE A 231 1.44 -12.08 18.20
N GLY A 232 1.64 -13.39 18.32
CA GLY A 232 0.62 -14.37 17.96
C GLY A 232 -0.65 -14.35 18.81
N SER A 233 -0.57 -13.85 20.04
CA SER A 233 -1.73 -13.73 20.93
C SER A 233 -2.72 -12.64 20.49
N SER A 234 -2.21 -11.60 19.82
CA SER A 234 -2.97 -10.38 19.52
C SER A 234 -3.12 -10.11 18.03
N ALA A 235 -2.20 -10.59 17.19
CA ALA A 235 -2.27 -10.44 15.74
C ALA A 235 -3.38 -11.31 15.12
N GLN A 236 -3.95 -10.81 14.03
CA GLN A 236 -4.91 -11.53 13.20
C GLN A 236 -4.28 -12.81 12.61
N SER A 237 -5.12 -13.78 12.25
CA SER A 237 -4.67 -15.07 11.71
C SER A 237 -4.00 -14.97 10.33
N ASP A 238 -4.31 -13.93 9.57
CA ASP A 238 -3.70 -13.63 8.26
C ASP A 238 -2.48 -12.69 8.38
N GLY A 239 -2.30 -12.04 9.53
CA GLY A 239 -1.24 -11.06 9.76
C GLY A 239 -1.41 -9.78 8.94
N ASP A 240 -2.65 -9.41 8.60
CA ASP A 240 -2.94 -8.14 7.91
C ASP A 240 -2.82 -6.93 8.86
N ASP A 241 -2.91 -7.18 10.17
CA ASP A 241 -2.62 -6.22 11.23
C ASP A 241 -1.14 -6.22 11.63
N ILE A 242 -0.25 -6.03 10.65
CA ILE A 242 1.17 -5.74 10.90
C ILE A 242 1.56 -4.42 10.26
N ARG A 243 2.20 -3.51 11.01
CA ARG A 243 2.82 -2.30 10.45
C ARG A 243 4.21 -2.09 10.99
N PHE A 244 5.06 -1.48 10.20
CA PHE A 244 6.40 -1.08 10.61
C PHE A 244 6.53 0.44 10.64
N THR A 245 7.25 0.97 11.62
CA THR A 245 7.56 2.41 11.70
C THR A 245 9.03 2.66 12.00
N LEU A 246 9.50 3.88 11.75
CA LEU A 246 10.76 4.37 12.31
C LEU A 246 10.71 4.49 13.84
N ALA A 247 11.86 4.81 14.44
CA ALA A 247 12.03 5.06 15.87
C ALA A 247 11.12 6.17 16.44
N ASP A 248 10.62 7.09 15.61
CA ASP A 248 9.63 8.09 16.03
C ASP A 248 8.27 7.46 16.41
N GLY A 249 8.08 6.19 16.08
CA GLY A 249 6.88 5.41 16.36
C GLY A 249 5.69 5.81 15.50
N THR A 250 5.86 6.72 14.54
CA THR A 250 4.77 7.26 13.73
C THR A 250 5.05 7.10 12.25
N THR A 251 6.25 7.38 11.74
CA THR A 251 6.57 7.30 10.31
C THR A 251 6.54 5.86 9.82
N LEU A 252 5.54 5.51 9.02
CA LEU A 252 5.37 4.18 8.45
C LEU A 252 6.45 3.82 7.44
N LEU A 253 6.81 2.55 7.43
CA LEU A 253 7.75 1.94 6.50
C LEU A 253 7.00 1.02 5.54
N ASP A 254 7.36 1.10 4.26
CA ASP A 254 6.88 0.14 3.26
C ASP A 254 7.41 -1.25 3.62
N TYR A 255 6.54 -2.25 3.50
CA TYR A 255 6.90 -3.63 3.76
C TYR A 255 6.25 -4.60 2.75
N GLU A 256 6.83 -5.78 2.62
CA GLU A 256 6.28 -6.93 1.91
C GLU A 256 6.23 -8.12 2.86
N LYS A 257 5.06 -8.77 2.93
CA LYS A 257 4.86 -10.00 3.69
C LYS A 257 5.33 -11.19 2.85
N GLU A 258 6.45 -11.78 3.24
CA GLU A 258 7.01 -12.92 2.53
C GLU A 258 6.28 -14.22 2.89
N SER A 259 6.09 -14.45 4.20
CA SER A 259 5.30 -15.57 4.70
C SER A 259 4.71 -15.27 6.08
N TRP A 260 3.58 -15.90 6.41
CA TRP A 260 2.94 -15.80 7.71
C TRP A 260 2.33 -17.14 8.13
N VAL A 261 2.64 -17.58 9.35
CA VAL A 261 2.08 -18.78 9.98
C VAL A 261 1.80 -18.48 11.45
N GLY A 262 0.57 -18.74 11.91
CA GLY A 262 0.16 -18.51 13.30
C GLY A 262 -0.92 -17.42 13.40
N GLY A 263 -0.90 -16.64 14.48
CA GLY A 263 -1.88 -15.59 14.75
C GLY A 263 -3.20 -16.15 15.29
N GLY A 264 -4.15 -15.26 15.58
CA GLY A 264 -5.46 -15.64 16.13
C GLY A 264 -5.35 -16.41 17.46
N GLY A 265 -4.34 -16.12 18.27
CA GLY A 265 -4.05 -16.81 19.53
C GLY A 265 -2.94 -17.86 19.46
N ASN A 266 -2.30 -18.08 18.31
CA ASN A 266 -1.18 -19.03 18.15
C ASN A 266 0.14 -18.30 17.91
N PRO A 267 1.30 -18.78 18.42
CA PRO A 267 2.59 -18.18 18.16
C PRO A 267 2.87 -17.97 16.67
N VAL A 268 3.41 -16.81 16.33
CA VAL A 268 3.64 -16.39 14.94
C VAL A 268 5.06 -16.73 14.49
N THR A 269 5.18 -17.33 13.31
CA THR A 269 6.42 -17.35 12.53
C THR A 269 6.17 -16.63 11.22
N ALA A 270 6.91 -15.55 10.98
CA ALA A 270 6.68 -14.69 9.82
C ALA A 270 7.98 -14.09 9.30
N ASN A 271 7.97 -13.76 8.01
CA ASN A 271 9.10 -13.21 7.29
C ASN A 271 8.63 -11.97 6.52
N PHE A 272 9.36 -10.86 6.66
CA PHE A 272 9.03 -9.59 6.03
C PHE A 272 10.27 -8.94 5.40
N TRP A 273 10.04 -8.18 4.34
CA TRP A 273 11.01 -7.22 3.80
C TRP A 273 10.52 -5.82 4.16
N VAL A 274 11.32 -5.04 4.89
CA VAL A 274 10.93 -3.71 5.36
C VAL A 274 11.92 -2.68 4.84
N LYS A 275 11.44 -1.66 4.12
CA LYS A 275 12.32 -0.64 3.55
C LYS A 275 12.71 0.38 4.61
N VAL A 276 13.94 0.30 5.09
CA VAL A 276 14.49 1.25 6.05
C VAL A 276 15.23 2.36 5.30
N PRO A 277 14.85 3.65 5.46
CA PRO A 277 15.46 4.77 4.76
C PRO A 277 16.97 4.89 4.98
N VAL A 278 17.42 4.70 6.23
CA VAL A 278 18.84 4.67 6.60
C VAL A 278 19.02 3.69 7.76
N ILE A 279 19.94 2.74 7.59
CA ILE A 279 20.54 1.98 8.68
C ILE A 279 21.92 2.58 8.92
N SER A 280 22.12 3.18 10.09
CA SER A 280 23.34 3.92 10.42
C SER A 280 24.50 2.97 10.77
N GLY A 281 25.69 3.26 10.24
CA GLY A 281 26.94 2.58 10.63
C GLY A 281 27.62 3.21 11.84
N SER A 282 26.95 4.13 12.55
CA SER A 282 27.54 4.90 13.65
C SER A 282 26.68 5.03 14.90
N THR A 283 25.37 4.79 14.78
CA THR A 283 24.41 4.76 15.90
C THR A 283 23.35 3.69 15.65
N ASP A 284 22.90 2.98 16.69
CA ASP A 284 21.90 1.92 16.53
C ASP A 284 20.66 2.45 15.83
N THR A 285 20.09 1.62 14.96
CA THR A 285 18.90 1.98 14.20
C THR A 285 17.71 1.25 14.81
N ASP A 286 16.74 2.00 15.32
CA ASP A 286 15.51 1.46 15.89
C ASP A 286 14.35 1.60 14.91
N ILE A 287 13.55 0.54 14.80
CA ILE A 287 12.23 0.54 14.14
C ILE A 287 11.21 -0.12 15.09
N TYR A 288 9.92 0.03 14.83
CA TYR A 288 8.87 -0.67 15.56
C TYR A 288 8.06 -1.58 14.64
N VAL A 289 7.62 -2.72 15.16
CA VAL A 289 6.55 -3.53 14.60
C VAL A 289 5.30 -3.38 15.46
N TYR A 290 4.21 -2.91 14.88
CA TYR A 290 2.89 -2.77 15.50
C TYR A 290 2.01 -3.97 15.15
N TYR A 291 1.12 -4.35 16.08
CA TYR A 291 0.12 -5.42 15.91
C TYR A 291 -1.07 -5.25 16.88
N GLY A 292 -2.10 -6.09 16.74
CA GLY A 292 -3.26 -6.10 17.64
C GLY A 292 -4.33 -5.09 17.25
N ASN A 293 -4.57 -4.94 15.95
CA ASN A 293 -5.67 -4.15 15.40
C ASN A 293 -6.60 -5.06 14.60
N ILE A 294 -7.73 -5.45 15.21
CA ILE A 294 -8.66 -6.43 14.65
C ILE A 294 -9.38 -5.96 13.38
N ASP A 295 -9.46 -4.64 13.17
CA ASP A 295 -10.13 -4.03 12.02
C ASP A 295 -9.14 -3.63 10.91
N ALA A 296 -7.85 -3.93 11.08
CA ALA A 296 -6.84 -3.60 10.09
C ALA A 296 -6.97 -4.50 8.85
N GLU A 297 -6.98 -3.87 7.67
CA GLU A 297 -6.84 -4.53 6.37
C GLU A 297 -5.35 -4.59 5.97
N ASP A 298 -5.02 -5.41 4.96
CA ASP A 298 -3.68 -5.42 4.36
C ASP A 298 -3.32 -4.05 3.75
N ASP A 299 -2.13 -3.55 4.06
CA ASP A 299 -1.58 -2.26 3.56
C ASP A 299 -0.08 -2.42 3.21
N GLN A 300 0.34 -3.66 2.88
CA GLN A 300 1.70 -3.89 2.39
C GLN A 300 1.93 -3.20 1.03
N ASP A 301 3.17 -2.77 0.78
CA ASP A 301 3.57 -2.10 -0.47
C ASP A 301 4.91 -2.66 -0.97
N ALA A 302 4.86 -3.90 -1.44
CA ALA A 302 6.01 -4.60 -2.01
C ALA A 302 6.70 -3.79 -3.12
N ILE A 303 5.92 -3.12 -3.97
CA ILE A 303 6.45 -2.29 -5.05
C ILE A 303 7.39 -1.23 -4.48
N ASN A 304 6.94 -0.48 -3.47
CA ASN A 304 7.76 0.58 -2.90
C ASN A 304 8.91 0.06 -2.03
N VAL A 305 8.82 -1.13 -1.44
CA VAL A 305 9.97 -1.80 -0.81
C VAL A 305 11.15 -1.88 -1.77
N TRP A 306 10.89 -2.37 -2.98
CA TRP A 306 11.95 -2.65 -3.96
C TRP A 306 12.21 -1.51 -4.97
N ASN A 307 11.39 -0.47 -4.99
CA ASN A 307 11.53 0.65 -5.93
C ASN A 307 12.84 1.43 -5.74
N GLY A 308 13.42 1.87 -6.86
CA GLY A 308 14.58 2.78 -6.96
C GLY A 308 15.88 2.10 -7.38
N ASN A 309 16.16 0.89 -6.87
CA ASN A 309 17.45 0.22 -7.08
C ASN A 309 17.35 -1.24 -7.54
N PHE A 310 16.16 -1.86 -7.49
CA PHE A 310 15.96 -3.23 -7.98
C PHE A 310 15.26 -3.22 -9.33
N ALA A 311 15.84 -3.94 -10.27
CA ALA A 311 15.25 -4.22 -11.57
C ALA A 311 14.24 -5.37 -11.47
N SER A 312 14.55 -6.39 -10.69
CA SER A 312 13.64 -7.51 -10.40
C SER A 312 13.98 -8.21 -9.09
N VAL A 313 12.95 -8.74 -8.44
CA VAL A 313 13.04 -9.55 -7.23
C VAL A 313 12.08 -10.72 -7.35
N TRP A 314 12.61 -11.95 -7.35
CA TRP A 314 11.83 -13.18 -7.31
C TRP A 314 12.13 -13.91 -6.01
N HIS A 315 11.14 -13.96 -5.12
CA HIS A 315 11.23 -14.70 -3.86
C HIS A 315 11.17 -16.23 -4.06
N LEU A 316 10.64 -16.70 -5.20
CA LEU A 316 10.56 -18.13 -5.53
C LEU A 316 9.72 -18.94 -4.51
N LYS A 317 8.64 -18.32 -4.03
CA LYS A 317 7.68 -18.91 -3.08
C LYS A 317 6.45 -19.54 -3.73
N GLU A 318 6.27 -19.34 -5.03
CA GLU A 318 5.08 -19.74 -5.75
C GLU A 318 5.06 -21.22 -6.08
N THR A 319 3.90 -21.88 -5.96
CA THR A 319 3.79 -23.35 -6.01
C THR A 319 4.13 -24.01 -7.36
N GLY A 320 4.49 -23.27 -8.41
CA GLY A 320 4.79 -23.85 -9.71
C GLY A 320 3.56 -24.41 -10.43
N SER A 321 2.52 -23.60 -10.61
CA SER A 321 1.24 -23.95 -11.25
C SER A 321 1.32 -24.15 -12.78
N ALA A 322 2.51 -23.98 -13.37
CA ALA A 322 2.75 -24.05 -14.82
C ALA A 322 1.91 -23.04 -15.64
N THR A 323 1.53 -21.92 -15.02
CA THR A 323 0.82 -20.82 -15.68
C THR A 323 1.77 -19.69 -16.07
N VAL A 324 1.38 -18.88 -17.05
CA VAL A 324 2.13 -17.67 -17.41
C VAL A 324 2.05 -16.69 -16.24
N GLY A 325 3.19 -16.14 -15.83
CA GLY A 325 3.27 -15.17 -14.74
C GLY A 325 3.22 -15.80 -13.34
N ASP A 326 3.44 -17.12 -13.24
CA ASP A 326 3.39 -17.86 -11.98
C ASP A 326 4.46 -17.37 -10.99
N TYR A 327 5.74 -17.35 -11.41
CA TYR A 327 6.81 -16.68 -10.66
C TYR A 327 6.77 -15.18 -10.91
N LYS A 328 6.56 -14.41 -9.84
CA LYS A 328 6.27 -12.97 -9.87
C LYS A 328 7.47 -12.15 -9.44
N ASP A 329 7.62 -11.02 -10.12
CA ASP A 329 8.56 -9.97 -9.77
C ASP A 329 7.90 -9.01 -8.77
N SER A 330 8.45 -8.88 -7.56
CA SER A 330 7.92 -7.98 -6.52
C SER A 330 8.16 -6.49 -6.82
N THR A 331 8.86 -6.15 -7.91
CA THR A 331 9.07 -4.76 -8.33
C THR A 331 7.96 -4.24 -9.26
N ASN A 332 7.87 -2.91 -9.41
CA ASN A 332 6.98 -2.29 -10.40
C ASN A 332 7.33 -2.63 -11.87
N ASN A 333 8.49 -3.25 -12.13
CA ASN A 333 8.86 -3.63 -13.49
C ASN A 333 8.09 -4.85 -14.00
N ALA A 334 7.51 -5.63 -13.08
CA ALA A 334 6.67 -6.79 -13.39
C ALA A 334 7.33 -7.76 -14.39
N ASN A 335 8.63 -8.04 -14.24
CA ASN A 335 9.35 -9.02 -15.06
C ASN A 335 8.97 -10.45 -14.61
N ASN A 336 7.69 -10.76 -14.67
CA ASN A 336 7.16 -12.08 -14.30
C ASN A 336 7.61 -13.12 -15.32
N SER A 337 7.67 -14.37 -14.87
CA SER A 337 8.01 -15.49 -15.74
C SER A 337 6.94 -15.74 -16.81
N THR A 338 7.33 -16.36 -17.92
CA THR A 338 6.40 -16.76 -19.00
C THR A 338 6.45 -18.22 -19.36
N SER A 339 7.34 -19.00 -18.74
CA SER A 339 7.40 -20.44 -19.00
C SER A 339 6.15 -21.14 -18.50
N THR A 340 5.59 -22.04 -19.32
CA THR A 340 4.48 -22.92 -18.95
C THR A 340 4.87 -24.39 -19.01
N ILE A 341 6.13 -24.67 -19.37
CA ILE A 341 6.67 -26.01 -19.59
C ILE A 341 7.88 -26.16 -18.68
N SER A 342 7.97 -27.31 -18.00
CA SER A 342 9.11 -27.65 -17.13
C SER A 342 9.39 -26.57 -16.08
N GLN A 343 8.35 -25.97 -15.51
CA GLN A 343 8.48 -25.10 -14.33
C GLN A 343 8.83 -25.94 -13.10
N PRO A 344 9.64 -25.42 -12.16
CA PRO A 344 9.90 -26.12 -10.92
C PRO A 344 8.60 -26.17 -10.10
N VAL A 345 8.50 -27.18 -9.22
CA VAL A 345 7.33 -27.44 -8.38
C VAL A 345 7.80 -27.42 -6.93
N VAL A 346 7.21 -26.54 -6.13
CA VAL A 346 7.59 -26.34 -4.73
C VAL A 346 7.43 -27.61 -3.90
N THR A 347 8.51 -28.02 -3.22
CA THR A 347 8.41 -28.95 -2.08
C THR A 347 9.51 -28.78 -1.01
N SER A 348 10.29 -27.69 -0.98
CA SER A 348 11.38 -27.53 0.02
C SER A 348 11.34 -26.19 0.77
N SER A 349 11.65 -26.24 2.06
CA SER A 349 11.98 -25.04 2.84
C SER A 349 13.18 -24.33 2.21
N GLY A 350 13.01 -23.03 1.97
CA GLY A 350 14.04 -22.17 1.41
C GLY A 350 15.08 -21.75 2.44
N LYS A 351 15.98 -20.87 2.01
CA LYS A 351 16.78 -20.11 2.95
C LYS A 351 15.90 -19.08 3.65
N ILE A 352 14.98 -18.46 2.90
CA ILE A 352 13.92 -17.60 3.39
C ILE A 352 12.60 -18.21 2.92
N ALA A 353 11.67 -18.44 3.85
CA ALA A 353 10.39 -19.08 3.56
C ALA A 353 10.49 -20.36 2.69
N MET A 354 10.16 -20.27 1.39
CA MET A 354 10.12 -21.38 0.43
C MET A 354 11.20 -21.20 -0.64
N ALA A 355 11.55 -22.26 -1.37
CA ALA A 355 12.49 -22.17 -2.47
C ALA A 355 12.15 -23.18 -3.59
N GLU A 356 12.72 -22.93 -4.76
CA GLU A 356 12.52 -23.80 -5.92
C GLU A 356 13.64 -24.81 -6.10
N ASN A 357 13.24 -26.07 -6.30
CA ASN A 357 14.15 -27.15 -6.61
C ASN A 357 14.17 -27.39 -8.13
N PHE A 358 15.37 -27.26 -8.69
CA PHE A 358 15.62 -27.40 -10.11
C PHE A 358 16.40 -28.69 -10.37
N SER A 359 15.75 -29.66 -11.00
CA SER A 359 16.38 -30.92 -11.43
C SER A 359 16.42 -31.07 -12.96
N SER A 360 15.35 -30.67 -13.64
CA SER A 360 15.26 -30.54 -15.10
C SER A 360 14.43 -29.33 -15.51
N GLN A 361 14.05 -28.52 -14.53
CA GLN A 361 13.11 -27.41 -14.65
C GLN A 361 13.86 -26.09 -14.81
N TYR A 362 13.17 -25.04 -15.26
CA TYR A 362 13.74 -23.70 -15.35
C TYR A 362 12.62 -22.65 -15.33
N ILE A 363 13.00 -21.40 -15.07
CA ILE A 363 12.10 -20.25 -15.16
C ILE A 363 12.62 -19.36 -16.28
N LEU A 364 11.76 -18.98 -17.21
CA LEU A 364 12.08 -17.98 -18.25
C LEU A 364 11.33 -16.68 -17.99
N VAL A 365 12.07 -15.59 -18.02
CA VAL A 365 11.58 -14.22 -17.86
C VAL A 365 11.80 -13.48 -19.19
N PRO A 366 10.76 -12.87 -19.79
CA PRO A 366 10.90 -12.13 -21.03
C PRO A 366 11.97 -11.04 -20.97
N HIS A 367 12.53 -10.74 -22.13
CA HIS A 367 13.39 -9.58 -22.27
C HIS A 367 12.64 -8.29 -21.86
N SER A 368 13.30 -7.49 -21.05
CA SER A 368 12.91 -6.13 -20.70
C SER A 368 14.13 -5.25 -20.55
N ASN A 369 13.97 -3.96 -20.84
CA ASN A 369 15.02 -2.96 -20.66
C ASN A 369 15.39 -2.77 -19.18
N SER A 370 14.48 -3.06 -18.24
CA SER A 370 14.74 -2.89 -16.80
C SER A 370 15.81 -3.86 -16.28
N ILE A 371 15.89 -5.08 -16.83
CA ILE A 371 16.90 -6.10 -16.50
C ILE A 371 18.11 -6.09 -17.47
N ALA A 372 18.13 -5.13 -18.42
CA ALA A 372 19.22 -4.92 -19.37
C ALA A 372 20.12 -3.75 -18.92
N THR A 373 20.78 -3.92 -17.77
CA THR A 373 21.43 -2.81 -17.06
C THR A 373 22.91 -2.66 -17.45
N SER A 374 23.40 -1.42 -17.43
CA SER A 374 24.82 -1.08 -17.70
C SER A 374 25.72 -1.30 -16.49
N ASN A 375 25.18 -1.08 -15.29
CA ASN A 375 25.71 -1.49 -14.00
C ASN A 375 24.76 -2.52 -13.41
N VAL A 376 25.28 -3.54 -12.73
CA VAL A 376 24.42 -4.61 -12.22
C VAL A 376 24.94 -5.18 -10.91
N SER A 377 24.01 -5.58 -10.06
CA SER A 377 24.25 -6.63 -9.07
C SER A 377 23.24 -7.74 -9.29
N VAL A 378 23.71 -8.98 -9.42
CA VAL A 378 22.87 -10.17 -9.50
C VAL A 378 23.15 -10.99 -8.25
N SER A 379 22.12 -11.31 -7.48
CA SER A 379 22.25 -12.11 -6.26
C SER A 379 21.27 -13.26 -6.22
N LEU A 380 21.65 -14.33 -5.55
CA LEU A 380 20.78 -15.46 -5.24
C LEU A 380 21.35 -16.28 -4.07
N TRP A 381 20.46 -16.98 -3.36
CA TRP A 381 20.83 -18.11 -2.53
C TRP A 381 20.85 -19.39 -3.37
N VAL A 382 21.85 -20.23 -3.16
CA VAL A 382 21.99 -21.52 -3.84
C VAL A 382 22.37 -22.63 -2.87
N LYS A 383 21.78 -23.81 -3.08
CA LYS A 383 22.19 -25.07 -2.48
C LYS A 383 22.37 -26.12 -3.58
N THR A 384 23.57 -26.66 -3.72
CA THR A 384 23.94 -27.65 -4.75
C THR A 384 24.98 -28.65 -4.24
N SER A 385 25.01 -29.83 -4.84
CA SER A 385 26.01 -30.87 -4.59
C SER A 385 27.20 -30.83 -5.56
N ASP A 386 27.06 -30.15 -6.70
CA ASP A 386 28.09 -30.15 -7.75
C ASP A 386 27.99 -28.89 -8.65
N LEU A 387 29.12 -28.57 -9.27
CA LEU A 387 29.27 -27.47 -10.24
C LEU A 387 30.03 -27.97 -11.50
N VAL A 388 29.81 -29.24 -11.85
CA VAL A 388 30.64 -29.96 -12.83
C VAL A 388 30.08 -29.82 -14.25
N GLY A 389 30.89 -29.33 -15.19
CA GLY A 389 30.47 -29.16 -16.58
C GLY A 389 29.89 -27.79 -16.87
N ASP A 390 29.44 -27.59 -18.11
CA ASP A 390 29.18 -26.29 -18.72
C ASP A 390 27.70 -25.86 -18.60
N ARG A 391 27.33 -25.31 -17.44
CA ARG A 391 25.92 -25.04 -17.06
C ARG A 391 25.70 -23.61 -16.59
N VAL A 392 24.45 -23.21 -16.42
CA VAL A 392 24.08 -21.89 -15.88
C VAL A 392 23.14 -21.99 -14.68
N MET A 393 23.37 -21.12 -13.69
CA MET A 393 22.41 -20.85 -12.62
C MET A 393 21.43 -19.76 -13.03
N LEU A 394 21.93 -18.74 -13.72
CA LEU A 394 21.14 -17.65 -14.26
C LEU A 394 21.85 -17.11 -15.50
N SER A 395 21.10 -16.81 -16.56
CA SER A 395 21.66 -16.23 -17.78
C SER A 395 20.71 -15.25 -18.44
N LYS A 396 21.15 -14.00 -18.61
CA LYS A 396 20.50 -13.03 -19.50
C LYS A 396 21.08 -13.19 -20.90
N GLY A 397 20.37 -13.95 -21.76
CA GLY A 397 20.80 -14.31 -23.11
C GLY A 397 21.55 -15.63 -23.22
N THR A 398 22.13 -15.87 -24.40
CA THR A 398 22.68 -17.19 -24.79
C THR A 398 23.94 -17.04 -25.65
N GLY A 399 24.92 -17.93 -25.46
CA GLY A 399 26.12 -17.98 -26.32
C GLY A 399 26.86 -16.64 -26.39
N ALA A 400 27.19 -16.17 -27.59
CA ALA A 400 27.86 -14.88 -27.80
C ALA A 400 26.97 -13.64 -27.59
N ASN A 401 25.64 -13.83 -27.52
CA ASN A 401 24.63 -12.80 -27.32
C ASN A 401 24.11 -12.83 -25.88
N ARG A 402 25.00 -12.94 -24.89
CA ARG A 402 24.67 -12.89 -23.46
C ARG A 402 25.05 -11.53 -22.88
N SER A 403 24.25 -10.99 -21.96
CA SER A 403 24.56 -9.77 -21.20
C SER A 403 25.38 -10.09 -19.96
N TYR A 404 24.85 -10.97 -19.10
CA TYR A 404 25.50 -11.45 -17.89
C TYR A 404 24.99 -12.85 -17.53
N TRP A 405 25.80 -13.61 -16.79
CA TRP A 405 25.39 -14.93 -16.29
C TRP A 405 26.16 -15.36 -15.03
N PHE A 406 25.58 -16.31 -14.33
CA PHE A 406 26.28 -17.21 -13.41
C PHE A 406 26.47 -18.55 -14.11
N TYR A 407 27.72 -18.87 -14.41
CA TYR A 407 28.14 -20.03 -15.19
C TYR A 407 28.95 -21.00 -14.35
N GLU A 408 28.56 -22.26 -14.37
CA GLU A 408 29.21 -23.36 -13.69
C GLU A 408 30.29 -23.93 -14.62
N ASN A 409 31.53 -24.07 -14.14
CA ASN A 409 32.64 -24.76 -14.80
C ASN A 409 33.76 -25.02 -13.78
N ASN A 410 33.63 -26.12 -13.03
CA ASN A 410 34.53 -26.49 -11.92
C ASN A 410 34.70 -25.32 -10.92
N GLY A 411 33.56 -24.75 -10.52
CA GLY A 411 33.46 -23.47 -9.84
C GLY A 411 32.32 -22.63 -10.40
N LEU A 412 31.94 -21.59 -9.66
CA LEU A 412 30.93 -20.65 -10.11
C LEU A 412 31.60 -19.39 -10.63
N ARG A 413 31.21 -18.95 -11.82
CA ARG A 413 31.78 -17.78 -12.47
C ARG A 413 30.69 -16.77 -12.76
N PHE A 414 30.96 -15.52 -12.43
CA PHE A 414 30.15 -14.40 -12.89
C PHE A 414 30.82 -13.81 -14.13
N TYR A 415 30.06 -13.64 -15.21
CA TYR A 415 30.56 -12.97 -16.41
C TYR A 415 29.66 -11.81 -16.80
N MET A 416 30.30 -10.83 -17.45
CA MET A 416 29.66 -9.82 -18.28
C MET A 416 30.03 -10.08 -19.75
N ARG A 417 29.18 -9.63 -20.68
CA ARG A 417 29.45 -9.73 -22.13
C ARG A 417 30.82 -9.17 -22.48
N ASN A 418 31.60 -9.89 -23.28
CA ASN A 418 32.93 -9.49 -23.75
C ASN A 418 33.95 -9.16 -22.63
N ALA A 419 33.69 -9.63 -21.41
CA ALA A 419 34.56 -9.44 -20.25
C ALA A 419 35.22 -10.75 -19.80
N SER A 420 36.26 -10.62 -18.97
CA SER A 420 36.78 -11.73 -18.16
C SER A 420 35.74 -12.14 -17.10
N SER A 421 35.87 -13.34 -16.54
CA SER A 421 35.03 -13.79 -15.41
C SER A 421 35.72 -13.63 -14.07
N SER A 422 34.95 -13.23 -13.06
CA SER A 422 35.34 -13.45 -11.67
C SER A 422 34.85 -14.84 -11.22
N ASN A 423 35.59 -15.52 -10.36
CA ASN A 423 35.33 -16.92 -10.02
C ASN A 423 35.27 -17.18 -8.50
N ILE A 424 34.45 -18.16 -8.16
CA ILE A 424 34.42 -18.89 -6.91
C ILE A 424 34.90 -20.32 -7.20
N PRO A 425 35.89 -20.86 -6.48
CA PRO A 425 36.36 -22.24 -6.66
C PRO A 425 35.26 -23.29 -6.42
N GLU A 426 35.34 -24.44 -7.09
CA GLU A 426 34.36 -25.53 -7.02
C GLU A 426 33.96 -25.95 -5.61
N GLY A 427 34.97 -26.21 -4.76
CA GLY A 427 34.78 -26.74 -3.41
C GLY A 427 34.18 -25.74 -2.41
N SER A 428 33.96 -24.49 -2.81
CA SER A 428 33.44 -23.45 -1.93
C SER A 428 31.91 -23.49 -1.78
N ILE A 429 31.17 -23.95 -2.80
CA ILE A 429 29.69 -23.95 -2.81
C ILE A 429 29.10 -25.36 -2.96
N ALA A 430 29.80 -26.29 -3.63
CA ALA A 430 29.30 -27.63 -3.92
C ALA A 430 29.38 -28.57 -2.70
N ASN A 431 28.62 -28.25 -1.64
CA ASN A 431 28.66 -28.96 -0.35
C ASN A 431 27.28 -29.22 0.27
N ASN A 432 26.20 -29.01 -0.50
CA ASN A 432 24.80 -29.12 -0.05
C ASN A 432 24.37 -28.18 1.09
N ASN A 433 25.11 -27.09 1.34
CA ASN A 433 24.66 -26.01 2.20
C ASN A 433 24.18 -24.81 1.38
N TRP A 434 23.42 -23.93 2.03
CA TRP A 434 23.03 -22.65 1.45
C TRP A 434 24.22 -21.70 1.40
N HIS A 435 24.46 -21.14 0.22
CA HIS A 435 25.45 -20.11 -0.01
C HIS A 435 24.81 -18.92 -0.69
N TYR A 436 25.21 -17.71 -0.29
CA TYR A 436 24.77 -16.48 -0.90
C TYR A 436 25.82 -16.00 -1.89
N VAL A 437 25.44 -15.86 -3.15
CA VAL A 437 26.36 -15.46 -4.22
C VAL A 437 25.89 -14.20 -4.89
N VAL A 438 26.81 -13.24 -5.02
CA VAL A 438 26.54 -11.94 -5.63
C VAL A 438 27.60 -11.62 -6.68
N GLY A 439 27.16 -11.30 -7.89
CA GLY A 439 28.01 -10.79 -8.97
C GLY A 439 27.72 -9.31 -9.16
N THR A 440 28.76 -8.46 -9.15
CA THR A 440 28.59 -7.01 -9.36
C THR A 440 29.44 -6.50 -10.50
N PHE A 441 28.91 -5.54 -11.27
CA PHE A 441 29.64 -4.78 -12.26
C PHE A 441 29.31 -3.29 -12.15
N ASP A 442 30.33 -2.48 -11.87
CA ASP A 442 30.21 -1.02 -11.63
C ASP A 442 30.40 -0.16 -12.89
N GLY A 443 30.37 -0.79 -14.07
CA GLY A 443 30.67 -0.16 -15.35
C GLY A 443 32.15 -0.27 -15.75
N THR A 444 33.03 -0.57 -14.80
CA THR A 444 34.48 -0.74 -15.03
C THR A 444 35.02 -2.05 -14.48
N ASN A 445 34.59 -2.47 -13.30
CA ASN A 445 35.11 -3.61 -12.58
C ASN A 445 34.03 -4.64 -12.29
N LEU A 446 34.39 -5.89 -12.52
CA LEU A 446 33.64 -7.08 -12.16
C LEU A 446 34.12 -7.61 -10.82
N ARG A 447 33.19 -7.99 -9.95
CA ARG A 447 33.46 -8.71 -8.68
C ARG A 447 32.45 -9.84 -8.49
N ILE A 448 32.85 -10.84 -7.71
CA ILE A 448 31.95 -11.87 -7.20
C ILE A 448 32.17 -11.99 -5.70
N TYR A 449 31.09 -12.23 -4.96
CA TYR A 449 31.07 -12.38 -3.52
C TYR A 449 30.46 -13.73 -3.19
N LEU A 450 31.01 -14.38 -2.16
CA LEU A 450 30.47 -15.59 -1.55
C LEU A 450 30.27 -15.29 -0.07
N ASP A 451 29.05 -15.50 0.42
CA ASP A 451 28.69 -15.36 1.83
C ASP A 451 29.14 -14.01 2.42
N GLY A 452 28.85 -12.93 1.68
CA GLY A 452 29.21 -11.56 2.06
C GLY A 452 30.67 -11.16 1.77
N VAL A 453 31.54 -12.09 1.38
CA VAL A 453 32.99 -11.86 1.23
C VAL A 453 33.42 -11.82 -0.24
N ALA A 454 34.14 -10.77 -0.63
CA ALA A 454 34.67 -10.60 -1.98
C ALA A 454 35.70 -11.70 -2.32
N GLN A 455 35.60 -12.22 -3.53
CA GLN A 455 36.49 -13.28 -4.02
C GLN A 455 37.48 -12.72 -5.03
N GLY A 456 38.77 -12.96 -4.78
CA GLY A 456 39.86 -12.47 -5.62
C GLY A 456 39.95 -10.94 -5.72
N SER A 457 40.69 -10.46 -6.72
CA SER A 457 40.80 -9.03 -7.02
C SER A 457 39.74 -8.60 -8.05
N PRO A 458 39.31 -7.32 -8.05
CA PRO A 458 38.40 -6.80 -9.07
C PRO A 458 39.01 -6.95 -10.47
N LEU A 459 38.20 -7.32 -11.45
CA LEU A 459 38.65 -7.52 -12.83
C LEU A 459 38.09 -6.43 -13.73
N SER A 460 38.92 -5.80 -14.56
CA SER A 460 38.46 -4.82 -15.53
C SER A 460 37.61 -5.47 -16.62
N ALA A 461 36.49 -4.83 -16.94
CA ALA A 461 35.52 -5.30 -17.91
C ALA A 461 34.88 -4.10 -18.63
N SER A 462 34.56 -4.26 -19.91
CA SER A 462 33.87 -3.23 -20.70
C SER A 462 32.37 -3.27 -20.45
N SER A 463 31.69 -2.13 -20.63
CA SER A 463 30.24 -2.03 -20.51
C SER A 463 29.51 -3.03 -21.41
N VAL A 464 28.43 -3.60 -20.90
CA VAL A 464 27.63 -4.59 -21.62
C VAL A 464 26.64 -3.89 -22.54
N SER A 465 26.54 -4.37 -23.78
CA SER A 465 25.40 -4.10 -24.65
C SER A 465 24.32 -5.12 -24.37
N ASP A 466 23.08 -4.65 -24.24
CA ASP A 466 21.92 -5.52 -24.08
C ASP A 466 21.86 -6.55 -25.22
N SER A 467 21.64 -7.81 -24.84
CA SER A 467 21.47 -8.91 -25.78
C SER A 467 20.13 -8.88 -26.51
N GLY A 468 19.12 -8.18 -25.99
CA GLY A 468 17.73 -8.27 -26.45
C GLY A 468 17.07 -9.62 -26.17
N GLU A 469 17.78 -10.53 -25.49
CA GLU A 469 17.33 -11.89 -25.19
C GLU A 469 16.64 -11.96 -23.81
N ASN A 470 15.83 -12.99 -23.60
CA ASN A 470 15.19 -13.27 -22.32
C ASN A 470 16.24 -13.63 -21.24
N LEU A 471 15.78 -13.67 -19.99
CA LEU A 471 16.53 -14.18 -18.85
C LEU A 471 16.04 -15.58 -18.47
N GLY A 472 16.97 -16.52 -18.31
CA GLY A 472 16.69 -17.85 -17.78
C GLY A 472 17.26 -18.01 -16.38
N ILE A 473 16.46 -18.56 -15.46
CA ILE A 473 16.90 -19.09 -14.16
C ILE A 473 16.97 -20.61 -14.33
N ASN A 474 18.13 -21.19 -14.04
CA ASN A 474 18.52 -22.56 -14.38
C ASN A 474 18.44 -22.90 -15.90
N ALA A 475 18.46 -21.89 -16.76
CA ALA A 475 18.48 -22.05 -18.21
C ALA A 475 19.19 -20.87 -18.89
N TYR A 476 19.55 -21.07 -20.15
CA TYR A 476 19.94 -19.96 -21.02
C TYR A 476 18.72 -19.10 -21.38
N GLY A 477 18.95 -17.87 -21.84
CA GLY A 477 17.87 -16.95 -22.22
C GLY A 477 16.98 -17.46 -23.36
N ASN A 478 17.45 -18.39 -24.19
CA ASN A 478 16.60 -19.01 -25.21
C ASN A 478 15.71 -20.16 -24.65
N GLY A 479 15.71 -20.39 -23.34
CA GLY A 479 14.98 -21.50 -22.69
C GLY A 479 15.67 -22.86 -22.78
N SER A 480 16.94 -22.92 -23.21
CA SER A 480 17.69 -24.18 -23.20
C SER A 480 18.12 -24.52 -21.77
N TYR A 481 17.57 -25.60 -21.22
CA TYR A 481 18.03 -26.17 -19.95
C TYR A 481 19.48 -26.66 -20.06
N SER A 482 20.29 -26.38 -19.04
CA SER A 482 21.74 -26.60 -19.09
C SER A 482 22.27 -27.72 -18.18
N GLY A 483 21.38 -28.44 -17.48
CA GLY A 483 21.78 -29.51 -16.56
C GLY A 483 21.92 -29.06 -15.10
N GLY A 484 22.14 -30.03 -14.22
CA GLY A 484 22.43 -29.83 -12.80
C GLY A 484 21.20 -29.82 -11.89
N VAL A 485 21.40 -30.34 -10.67
CA VAL A 485 20.41 -30.31 -9.59
C VAL A 485 20.81 -29.24 -8.58
N LYS A 486 19.91 -28.29 -8.29
CA LYS A 486 20.16 -27.22 -7.34
C LYS A 486 18.85 -26.65 -6.80
N VAL A 487 18.91 -26.07 -5.62
CA VAL A 487 17.82 -25.30 -5.02
C VAL A 487 18.21 -23.83 -5.04
N LEU A 488 17.33 -22.96 -5.54
CA LEU A 488 17.56 -21.52 -5.62
C LEU A 488 16.48 -20.78 -4.84
N ASP A 489 16.87 -19.65 -4.26
CA ASP A 489 16.01 -18.80 -3.45
C ASP A 489 16.47 -17.33 -3.57
N GLU A 490 15.55 -16.38 -3.38
CA GLU A 490 15.78 -14.93 -3.38
C GLU A 490 16.65 -14.42 -4.56
N VAL A 491 16.19 -14.68 -5.79
CA VAL A 491 16.89 -14.22 -6.99
C VAL A 491 16.60 -12.74 -7.22
N ARG A 492 17.64 -11.90 -7.25
CA ARG A 492 17.48 -10.44 -7.41
C ARG A 492 18.42 -9.89 -8.45
N ILE A 493 17.95 -8.84 -9.12
CA ILE A 493 18.74 -8.04 -10.07
C ILE A 493 18.58 -6.58 -9.65
N SER A 494 19.71 -5.91 -9.39
CA SER A 494 19.80 -4.48 -9.13
C SER A 494 20.46 -3.78 -10.31
N ASN A 495 19.94 -2.61 -10.67
CA ASN A 495 20.53 -1.74 -11.70
C ASN A 495 21.74 -0.92 -11.18
N THR A 496 22.17 -1.19 -9.95
CA THR A 496 23.28 -0.54 -9.27
C THR A 496 24.29 -1.61 -8.82
N ALA A 497 25.58 -1.29 -8.91
CA ALA A 497 26.62 -2.11 -8.30
C ALA A 497 26.62 -1.89 -6.78
N ARG A 498 26.19 -2.90 -6.02
CA ARG A 498 26.13 -2.86 -4.56
C ARG A 498 27.55 -2.89 -3.99
N SER A 499 27.77 -2.14 -2.91
CA SER A 499 29.06 -2.11 -2.22
C SER A 499 29.30 -3.40 -1.45
N ALA A 500 30.57 -3.68 -1.13
CA ALA A 500 30.94 -4.85 -0.34
C ALA A 500 30.28 -4.83 1.04
N GLN A 501 30.18 -3.66 1.67
CA GLN A 501 29.53 -3.48 2.98
C GLN A 501 28.03 -3.78 2.92
N TRP A 502 27.35 -3.31 1.86
CA TRP A 502 25.93 -3.57 1.66
C TRP A 502 25.65 -5.07 1.48
N ILE A 503 26.47 -5.75 0.67
CA ILE A 503 26.35 -7.20 0.43
C ILE A 503 26.66 -8.02 1.69
N LYS A 504 27.68 -7.61 2.46
CA LYS A 504 28.01 -8.25 3.74
C LYS A 504 26.83 -8.17 4.71
N PHE A 505 26.27 -6.97 4.92
CA PHE A 505 25.14 -6.81 5.84
C PHE A 505 23.91 -7.57 5.34
N GLU A 506 23.58 -7.53 4.05
CA GLU A 506 22.46 -8.29 3.48
C GLU A 506 22.62 -9.80 3.72
N TYR A 507 23.82 -10.35 3.51
CA TYR A 507 24.10 -11.75 3.81
C TYR A 507 23.83 -12.09 5.27
N TYR A 508 24.41 -11.36 6.23
CA TYR A 508 24.22 -11.66 7.66
C TYR A 508 22.78 -11.45 8.10
N ASN A 509 22.12 -10.38 7.63
CA ASN A 509 20.72 -10.11 7.94
C ASN A 509 19.81 -11.26 7.47
N MET A 510 20.06 -11.85 6.29
CA MET A 510 19.31 -13.03 5.83
C MET A 510 19.76 -14.34 6.48
N ASN A 511 21.05 -14.51 6.76
CA ASN A 511 21.62 -15.77 7.23
C ASN A 511 21.38 -16.00 8.73
N GLU A 512 21.49 -14.92 9.51
CA GLU A 512 21.56 -14.90 10.98
C GLU A 512 20.66 -13.77 11.52
N ALA A 513 19.46 -13.61 10.96
CA ALA A 513 18.52 -12.53 11.34
C ALA A 513 18.34 -12.36 12.86
N ASP A 514 18.32 -13.46 13.61
CA ASP A 514 18.15 -13.47 15.08
C ASP A 514 19.37 -12.90 15.83
N ALA A 515 20.54 -12.81 15.18
CA ALA A 515 21.76 -12.16 15.69
C ALA A 515 21.87 -10.70 15.24
N GLU A 516 21.20 -10.33 14.14
CA GLU A 516 21.22 -8.99 13.55
C GLU A 516 20.11 -8.09 14.10
N LEU A 517 18.99 -8.67 14.52
CA LEU A 517 17.82 -7.96 14.99
C LEU A 517 17.49 -8.30 16.44
N ASN A 518 17.53 -7.29 17.29
CA ASN A 518 17.16 -7.43 18.70
C ASN A 518 15.71 -6.96 18.91
N PHE A 519 14.81 -7.89 19.22
CA PHE A 519 13.42 -7.56 19.57
C PHE A 519 13.31 -7.23 21.06
N SER A 520 12.59 -6.14 21.38
CA SER A 520 12.18 -5.86 22.76
C SER A 520 11.02 -6.78 23.19
N THR A 521 10.70 -6.74 24.48
CA THR A 521 9.40 -7.21 24.98
C THR A 521 8.27 -6.36 24.41
N GLU A 522 7.06 -6.90 24.41
CA GLU A 522 5.84 -6.18 24.03
C GLU A 522 5.65 -4.88 24.85
N GLU A 523 5.30 -3.81 24.15
CA GLU A 523 4.86 -2.53 24.69
C GLU A 523 3.37 -2.33 24.36
N THR A 524 2.57 -1.94 25.35
CA THR A 524 1.20 -1.46 25.11
C THR A 524 1.24 -0.06 24.52
N VAL A 525 0.49 0.16 23.45
CA VAL A 525 0.32 1.49 22.86
C VAL A 525 -0.82 2.18 23.61
N GLU A 526 -0.51 3.23 24.38
CA GLU A 526 -1.56 3.97 25.11
C GLU A 526 -2.54 4.62 24.11
N ALA A 527 -3.84 4.33 24.28
CA ALA A 527 -4.94 4.93 23.52
C ALA A 527 -5.06 6.48 23.68
N GLY A 528 -4.14 7.11 24.42
CA GLY A 528 -4.20 8.50 24.85
C GLY A 528 -3.43 9.52 24.02
N SER A 529 -2.52 9.14 23.11
CA SER A 529 -1.72 10.12 22.36
C SER A 529 -2.25 10.49 20.97
N PHE A 530 -3.22 9.75 20.44
CA PHE A 530 -3.70 9.96 19.06
C PHE A 530 -5.10 10.58 18.96
N ILE A 531 -5.82 10.69 20.07
CA ILE A 531 -7.20 11.24 20.09
C ILE A 531 -7.20 12.77 20.28
N GLU A 532 -6.17 13.36 20.89
CA GLU A 532 -6.21 14.77 21.29
C GLU A 532 -5.81 15.78 20.19
N GLN A 533 -5.29 15.30 19.05
CA GLN A 533 -5.05 16.14 17.86
C GLN A 533 -6.02 15.86 16.70
N ALA A 534 -7.06 15.05 16.93
CA ALA A 534 -8.21 14.89 16.03
C ALA A 534 -9.22 16.04 16.17
N MET A 535 -8.78 17.26 16.50
CA MET A 535 -9.63 18.44 16.40
C MET A 535 -9.87 18.79 14.93
N LYS A 536 -10.93 18.17 14.39
CA LYS A 536 -12.06 18.83 13.72
C LYS A 536 -11.68 19.78 12.59
N ASN A 537 -11.44 19.18 11.43
CA ASN A 537 -11.59 19.88 10.16
C ASN A 537 -12.95 19.53 9.52
N THR A 538 -14.04 19.63 10.28
CA THR A 538 -15.41 19.40 9.78
C THR A 538 -15.82 20.57 8.88
N PHE A 539 -16.32 20.27 7.66
CA PHE A 539 -16.92 21.28 6.79
C PHE A 539 -18.44 21.12 6.86
N THR A 540 -19.12 22.14 7.36
CA THR A 540 -20.58 22.12 7.52
C THR A 540 -21.24 22.86 6.37
N ILE A 541 -21.99 22.15 5.53
CA ILE A 541 -22.89 22.77 4.57
C ILE A 541 -24.24 22.96 5.24
N THR A 542 -24.69 24.21 5.30
CA THR A 542 -26.00 24.57 5.82
C THR A 542 -26.89 25.04 4.67
N ALA A 543 -28.10 24.50 4.62
CA ALA A 543 -29.12 24.86 3.64
C ALA A 543 -30.49 24.93 4.33
N GLY A 544 -31.31 25.93 4.01
CA GLY A 544 -32.64 26.10 4.62
C GLY A 544 -33.69 26.52 3.61
N ALA A 545 -34.94 26.12 3.84
CA ALA A 545 -36.06 26.48 2.98
C ALA A 545 -37.34 26.75 3.76
N THR A 546 -38.10 27.73 3.27
CA THR A 546 -39.49 28.00 3.70
C THR A 546 -40.42 27.04 2.99
N ILE A 547 -41.34 26.44 3.76
CA ILE A 547 -42.45 25.67 3.22
C ILE A 547 -43.50 26.68 2.72
N ARG A 548 -43.86 26.65 1.43
CA ARG A 548 -44.88 27.57 0.89
C ARG A 548 -46.22 27.31 1.56
N SER A 549 -46.91 28.37 1.97
CA SER A 549 -48.25 28.29 2.55
C SER A 549 -49.24 27.56 1.62
N LEU A 550 -49.76 26.43 2.10
CA LEU A 550 -51.00 25.71 1.77
C LEU A 550 -51.67 26.06 0.42
N ARG A 551 -51.51 25.19 -0.59
CA ARG A 551 -52.65 24.92 -1.51
C ARG A 551 -53.45 23.80 -0.88
N SER A 552 -54.62 24.14 -0.35
CA SER A 552 -55.63 23.15 0.05
C SER A 552 -55.95 22.25 -1.14
N ALA A 553 -55.92 20.93 -0.92
CA ALA A 553 -56.35 19.93 -1.90
C ALA A 553 -57.89 19.85 -2.06
N ASN A 554 -58.66 20.75 -1.45
CA ASN A 554 -60.13 20.74 -1.51
C ASN A 554 -60.69 21.58 -2.68
N GLY A 555 -60.04 21.55 -3.85
CA GLY A 555 -60.41 22.38 -5.01
C GLY A 555 -60.75 21.65 -6.30
N LEU A 556 -60.89 20.32 -6.29
CA LEU A 556 -61.29 19.54 -7.48
C LEU A 556 -62.36 18.52 -7.08
N GLY A 557 -63.55 19.05 -6.85
CA GLY A 557 -64.75 18.31 -6.49
C GLY A 557 -65.99 19.15 -6.74
N GLN A 558 -66.14 19.68 -7.96
CA GLN A 558 -67.41 19.83 -8.69
C GLN A 558 -67.14 19.61 -10.17
#